data_AF-A7RSL6-F1
#
_entry.id   AF-A7RSL6-F1
#
_cell.length_a   1.000
_cell.length_b   1.000
_cell.length_c   1.000
_cell.angle_alpha   90.00
_cell.angle_beta   90.00
_cell.angle_gamma   90.00
#
_symmetry.space_group_name_H-M   'P 1'
#
loop_
_entity.id
_entity.type
_entity.pdbx_description
1 polymer ?
#
loop_
_entity_poly.entity_id
_entity_poly.type
_entity_poly.pdbx_seq_one_letter_code
_entity_poly.pdbx_strand_id
1 'polypeptide(L)' 'CNWTNEQRTDDFDWLREKGSSPSLFTGPSADHTSGSFVYIEASREASGSKAWLSSDWMNPGSAVCIQFWYHMYG' A
#
# COMPACT_ATOMS: atom_id res chain seq x y z
N CYS A 1 -8.20 -1.79 10.54
CA CYS A 1 -8.72 -1.43 9.20
C CYS A 1 -8.81 -2.73 8.41
N ASN A 2 -9.99 -3.07 7.88
CA ASN A 2 -10.25 -4.35 7.19
C ASN A 2 -9.87 -4.28 5.70
N TRP A 3 -8.74 -3.67 5.38
CA TRP A 3 -8.25 -3.70 4.00
C TRP A 3 -7.61 -5.06 3.76
N THR A 4 -7.86 -5.64 2.60
CA THR A 4 -7.37 -6.98 2.24
C THR A 4 -6.62 -6.93 0.92
N ASN A 5 -5.52 -7.69 0.85
CA ASN A 5 -4.90 -7.99 -0.43
C ASN A 5 -5.88 -8.80 -1.30
N GLU A 6 -5.86 -8.56 -2.60
CA GLU A 6 -6.40 -9.51 -3.55
C GLU A 6 -5.56 -10.81 -3.47
N GLN A 7 -6.17 -11.95 -3.78
CA GLN A 7 -5.55 -13.26 -3.55
C GLN A 7 -5.53 -14.14 -4.80
N ARG A 8 -6.17 -13.72 -5.89
CA ARG A 8 -6.39 -14.57 -7.07
C ARG A 8 -5.98 -13.97 -8.39
N THR A 9 -5.89 -12.64 -8.49
CA THR A 9 -5.82 -11.98 -9.80
C THR A 9 -4.69 -10.97 -9.93
N ASP A 10 -4.00 -10.69 -8.85
CA ASP A 10 -2.79 -9.88 -8.82
C ASP A 10 -1.53 -10.77 -8.70
N ASP A 11 -0.38 -10.15 -8.87
CA ASP A 11 0.90 -10.84 -9.00
C ASP A 11 1.63 -10.93 -7.66
N PHE A 12 1.41 -9.98 -6.74
CA PHE A 12 2.04 -9.91 -5.43
C PHE A 12 1.24 -9.04 -4.44
N ASP A 13 1.61 -9.12 -3.15
CA ASP A 13 0.86 -8.51 -2.05
C ASP A 13 1.40 -7.14 -1.61
N TRP A 14 0.51 -6.30 -1.08
CA TRP A 14 0.90 -5.18 -0.25
C TRP A 14 1.42 -5.66 1.11
N LEU A 15 2.51 -5.04 1.55
CA LEU A 15 3.16 -5.30 2.83
C LEU A 15 2.90 -4.15 3.78
N ARG A 16 3.00 -4.40 5.10
CA ARG A 16 2.80 -3.39 6.14
C ARG A 16 4.04 -3.26 7.00
N GLU A 17 4.50 -2.02 7.20
CA GLU A 17 5.72 -1.71 7.94
C GLU A 17 5.53 -0.52 8.88
N LYS A 18 6.30 -0.47 9.97
CA LYS A 18 6.35 0.60 10.98
C LYS A 18 7.65 1.42 10.94
N GLY A 19 8.65 1.00 10.17
CA GLY A 19 9.98 1.62 10.03
C GLY A 19 10.29 2.13 8.63
N SER A 20 11.54 2.00 8.17
CA SER A 20 11.91 2.33 6.80
C SER A 20 11.46 1.24 5.81
N SER A 21 11.32 1.59 4.52
CA SER A 21 11.24 0.57 3.47
C SER A 21 12.46 -0.37 3.54
N PRO A 22 12.30 -1.69 3.31
CA PRO A 22 13.42 -2.62 3.46
C PRO A 22 14.43 -2.55 2.31
N SER A 23 13.99 -2.10 1.12
CA SER A 23 14.86 -1.94 -0.05
C SER A 23 15.77 -0.72 0.10
N LEU A 24 17.05 -0.91 -0.22
CA LEU A 24 18.02 0.17 -0.25
C LEU A 24 17.69 1.12 -1.41
N PHE A 25 17.97 2.41 -1.23
CA PHE A 25 17.71 3.48 -2.20
C PHE A 25 16.22 3.66 -2.56
N THR A 26 15.30 3.09 -1.78
CA THR A 26 13.87 3.41 -1.83
C THR A 26 13.51 4.24 -0.60
N GLY A 27 12.24 4.60 -0.48
CA GLY A 27 11.70 5.20 0.73
C GLY A 27 10.32 4.66 1.04
N PRO A 28 9.69 5.12 2.14
CA PRO A 28 10.14 6.19 3.03
C PRO A 28 11.08 5.71 4.14
N SER A 29 11.83 6.64 4.76
CA SER A 29 12.64 6.35 5.95
C SER A 29 11.81 6.23 7.23
N ALA A 30 10.58 6.77 7.24
CA ALA A 30 9.59 6.64 8.31
C ALA A 30 8.17 6.96 7.80
N ASP A 31 7.14 6.45 8.49
CA ASP A 31 5.74 6.80 8.25
C ASP A 31 5.44 8.29 8.53
N HIS A 32 4.48 8.87 7.81
CA HIS A 32 4.07 10.27 7.94
C HIS A 32 3.39 10.62 9.29
N THR A 33 2.84 9.62 9.99
CA THR A 33 2.00 9.84 11.18
C THR A 33 2.50 9.21 12.49
N SER A 34 3.66 8.53 12.49
CA SER A 34 4.18 7.71 13.61
C SER A 34 3.51 6.33 13.74
N GLY A 35 2.86 5.83 12.68
CA GLY A 35 2.09 4.60 12.64
C GLY A 35 2.71 3.51 11.77
N SER A 36 1.92 2.97 10.85
CA SER A 36 2.37 1.99 9.86
C SER A 36 1.86 2.42 8.51
N PHE A 37 2.68 2.28 7.47
CA PHE A 37 2.23 2.42 6.09
C PHE A 37 2.14 1.05 5.43
N VAL A 38 1.43 1.03 4.30
CA VAL A 38 1.44 -0.10 3.38
C VAL A 38 2.29 0.26 2.17
N TYR A 39 3.04 -0.70 1.65
CA TYR A 39 3.92 -0.50 0.49
C TYR A 39 4.00 -1.75 -0.37
N ILE A 40 4.53 -1.56 -1.56
CA ILE A 40 4.90 -2.63 -2.49
C ILE A 40 6.42 -2.72 -2.60
N GLU A 41 6.97 -3.93 -2.59
CA GLU A 41 8.41 -4.16 -2.80
C GLU A 41 8.66 -4.42 -4.30
N ALA A 42 8.61 -3.35 -5.09
CA ALA A 42 8.69 -3.43 -6.55
C ALA A 42 10.07 -3.89 -7.07
N SER A 43 11.14 -3.84 -6.26
CA SER A 43 12.50 -4.17 -6.72
C SER A 43 12.69 -5.62 -7.20
N ARG A 44 11.76 -6.51 -6.84
CA ARG A 44 11.78 -7.93 -7.19
C ARG A 44 10.77 -8.30 -8.26
N GLU A 45 9.95 -7.35 -8.69
CA GLU A 45 8.81 -7.59 -9.55
C GLU A 45 9.13 -7.31 -11.02
N ALA A 46 8.47 -8.03 -11.91
CA ALA A 46 8.58 -7.78 -13.34
C ALA A 46 7.87 -6.48 -13.72
N SER A 47 8.37 -5.81 -14.77
CA SER A 47 7.69 -4.65 -15.32
C SER A 47 6.28 -5.04 -15.79
N GLY A 48 5.26 -4.38 -15.25
CA GLY A 48 3.86 -4.65 -15.53
C GLY A 48 3.13 -5.51 -14.50
N SER A 49 3.83 -6.07 -13.50
CA SER A 49 3.20 -6.72 -12.34
C SER A 49 2.27 -5.76 -11.58
N LYS A 50 1.21 -6.29 -11.00
CA LYS A 50 0.17 -5.54 -10.27
C LYS A 50 -0.05 -6.14 -8.88
N ALA A 51 -0.45 -5.27 -7.95
CA ALA A 51 -0.87 -5.62 -6.59
C ALA A 51 -2.10 -4.81 -6.22
N TRP A 52 -3.16 -5.45 -5.73
CA TRP A 52 -4.42 -4.78 -5.40
C TRP A 52 -4.72 -4.85 -3.90
N LEU A 53 -5.00 -3.70 -3.30
CA LEU A 53 -5.48 -3.58 -1.92
C LEU A 53 -6.91 -3.07 -1.94
N SER A 54 -7.84 -3.87 -1.42
CA SER A 54 -9.26 -3.57 -1.43
C SER A 54 -9.75 -3.19 -0.03
N SER A 55 -10.61 -2.18 0.05
CA SER A 55 -11.36 -1.89 1.27
C SER A 55 -12.61 -2.76 1.35
N ASP A 56 -13.21 -2.83 2.53
CA ASP A 56 -14.61 -3.25 2.66
C ASP A 56 -15.52 -2.39 1.76
N TRP A 57 -16.64 -2.97 1.34
CA TRP A 57 -17.65 -2.23 0.58
C TRP A 57 -18.25 -1.10 1.44
N MET A 58 -18.24 0.11 0.90
CA MET A 58 -18.81 1.28 1.56
C MET A 58 -20.15 1.65 0.92
N ASN A 59 -21.19 1.81 1.74
CA ASN A 59 -22.49 2.35 1.32
C ASN A 59 -22.74 3.70 2.00
N PRO A 60 -22.10 4.78 1.52
CA PRO A 60 -22.23 6.06 2.16
C PRO A 60 -23.62 6.65 1.88
N GLY A 61 -24.41 6.86 2.95
CA GLY A 61 -25.74 7.49 2.85
C GLY A 61 -25.70 9.01 2.56
N SER A 62 -24.51 9.58 2.42
CA SER A 62 -24.22 10.98 2.11
C SER A 62 -22.88 11.09 1.39
N ALA A 63 -22.48 12.29 0.97
CA ALA A 63 -21.18 12.49 0.34
C ALA A 63 -20.02 12.18 1.31
N VAL A 64 -19.05 11.40 0.84
CA VAL A 64 -17.82 11.05 1.57
C VAL A 64 -16.59 11.45 0.78
N CYS A 65 -15.49 11.71 1.49
CA CYS A 65 -14.19 12.02 0.91
C CYS A 65 -13.17 10.98 1.35
N ILE A 66 -12.39 10.45 0.39
CA ILE A 66 -11.28 9.54 0.66
C ILE A 66 -9.99 10.32 0.47
N GLN A 67 -9.12 10.31 1.48
CA GLN A 67 -7.83 11.00 1.47
C GLN A 67 -6.77 10.09 2.04
N PHE A 68 -5.59 10.07 1.44
CA PHE A 68 -4.45 9.30 1.90
C PHE A 68 -3.13 9.99 1.54
N TRP A 69 -2.09 9.74 2.33
CA TRP A 69 -0.73 10.12 2.02
C TRP A 69 -0.09 9.03 1.17
N TYR A 70 0.74 9.41 0.20
CA TYR A 70 1.51 8.46 -0.61
C TYR A 70 2.96 8.94 -0.74
N HIS A 71 3.86 7.98 -0.93
CA HIS A 71 5.27 8.21 -1.20
C HIS A 71 5.70 7.25 -2.30
N MET A 72 6.39 7.76 -3.31
CA MET A 72 6.89 6.96 -4.43
C MET A 72 8.32 7.37 -4.73
N TYR A 73 9.25 6.48 -4.40
CA TYR A 73 10.68 6.64 -4.65
C TYR A 73 11.29 5.26 -4.83
N GLY A 74 11.78 4.99 -6.04
CA GLY A 74 12.32 3.70 -6.47
C GLY A 74 12.94 3.85 -7.85
#